data_AF-T1D539-F1
#
_entry.id   AF-T1D539-F1
#
_cell.length_a   1.000
_cell.length_b   1.000
_cell.length_c   1.000
_cell.angle_alpha   90.00
_cell.angle_beta   90.00
_cell.angle_gamma   90.00
#
_symmetry.space_group_name_H-M   'P 1'
#
loop_
_entity.id
_entity.type
_entity.pdbx_description
1 polymer ?
#
loop_
_entity_poly.entity_id
_entity_poly.type
_entity_poly.pdbx_seq_one_letter_code
_entity_poly.pdbx_strand_id
1 'polypeptide(L)'
;MPRGKYVNHKGRNRHFTSPEELEEERKNDEKKKWRNTRDESSDEEEDDDEKDSEEGSGSDSEEDSEDEGKGASSLIEIQNPNRQPKKAFQKASTVEAEVAEAPQLSRREREQLEKQRAQAAYQKAHAEGKTAQAKADLARLAIIKQHRAEAAARREAEKKTAAPGKK
;
A
#
# COMPACT_ATOMS: atom_id res chain seq x y z
N MET A 1 -41.97 -15.93 5.16
CA MET A 1 -40.95 -14.88 4.93
C MET A 1 -40.70 -14.76 3.43
N PRO A 2 -40.92 -13.59 2.80
CA PRO A 2 -40.73 -13.42 1.36
C PRO A 2 -39.24 -13.45 1.01
N ARG A 3 -38.84 -14.32 0.08
CA ARG A 3 -37.46 -14.41 -0.41
C ARG A 3 -37.19 -13.23 -1.34
N GLY A 4 -36.17 -12.44 -1.03
CA GLY A 4 -35.80 -11.23 -1.77
C GLY A 4 -35.65 -11.52 -3.28
N LYS A 5 -36.24 -10.66 -4.10
CA LYS A 5 -36.11 -10.72 -5.56
C LYS A 5 -34.65 -10.49 -5.93
N TYR A 6 -34.06 -11.44 -6.65
CA TYR A 6 -32.68 -11.35 -7.12
C TYR A 6 -32.51 -10.13 -8.04
N VAL A 7 -31.47 -9.33 -7.79
CA VAL A 7 -31.18 -8.15 -8.62
C VAL A 7 -30.46 -8.63 -9.88
N ASN A 8 -31.10 -8.47 -11.04
CA ASN A 8 -30.49 -8.85 -12.31
C ASN A 8 -29.47 -7.79 -12.74
N HIS A 9 -28.19 -8.17 -12.74
CA HIS A 9 -27.08 -7.29 -13.13
C HIS A 9 -26.76 -7.33 -14.63
N LYS A 10 -27.57 -8.04 -15.43
CA LYS A 10 -27.33 -8.23 -16.87
C LYS A 10 -27.73 -6.96 -17.63
N GLY A 11 -26.80 -6.37 -18.37
CA GLY A 11 -27.01 -5.15 -19.16
C GLY A 11 -26.76 -3.84 -18.42
N ARG A 12 -26.30 -3.89 -17.16
CA ARG A 12 -25.92 -2.69 -16.41
C ARG A 12 -24.46 -2.34 -16.70
N ASN A 13 -24.19 -1.05 -16.85
CA ASN A 13 -22.84 -0.55 -17.12
C ASN A 13 -21.89 -1.00 -16.00
N ARG A 14 -20.77 -1.59 -16.39
CA ARG A 14 -19.73 -2.02 -15.44
C ARG A 14 -18.93 -0.79 -15.04
N HIS A 15 -19.12 -0.34 -13.81
CA HIS A 15 -18.24 0.64 -13.20
C HIS A 15 -17.04 -0.09 -12.64
N PHE A 16 -15.86 0.27 -13.13
CA PHE A 16 -14.60 -0.11 -12.51
C PHE A 16 -14.21 1.05 -11.61
N THR A 17 -14.07 0.79 -10.32
CA THR A 17 -13.53 1.78 -9.40
C THR A 17 -12.10 2.10 -9.82
N SER A 18 -11.78 3.39 -9.90
CA SER A 18 -10.42 3.81 -10.21
C SER A 18 -9.49 3.48 -9.03
N PRO A 19 -8.19 3.27 -9.25
CA PRO A 19 -7.25 3.03 -8.16
C PRO A 19 -7.22 4.18 -7.15
N GLU A 20 -7.40 5.42 -7.61
CA GLU A 20 -7.49 6.62 -6.76
C GLU A 20 -8.73 6.59 -5.86
N GLU A 21 -9.88 6.20 -6.40
CA GLU A 21 -11.15 6.11 -5.65
C GLU A 21 -11.09 5.02 -4.56
N LEU A 22 -10.40 3.90 -4.84
CA LEU A 22 -10.15 2.86 -3.84
C LEU A 22 -9.24 3.33 -2.70
N GLU A 23 -8.23 4.17 -3.00
CA GLU A 23 -7.35 4.76 -1.98
C GLU A 23 -8.08 5.77 -1.11
N GLU A 24 -8.94 6.59 -1.71
CA GLU A 24 -9.81 7.52 -0.99
C GLU A 24 -10.80 6.80 -0.09
N GLU A 25 -11.40 5.71 -0.56
CA GLU A 25 -12.31 4.89 0.25
C GLU A 25 -11.55 4.26 1.44
N ARG A 26 -10.34 3.75 1.21
CA ARG A 26 -9.48 3.22 2.29
C ARG A 26 -9.11 4.30 3.30
N LYS A 27 -8.77 5.51 2.85
CA LYS A 27 -8.45 6.67 3.70
C LYS A 27 -9.66 7.13 4.49
N ASN A 28 -10.84 7.12 3.88
CA ASN A 28 -12.10 7.45 4.55
C ASN A 28 -12.46 6.41 5.61
N ASP A 29 -12.27 5.13 5.33
CA ASP A 29 -12.47 4.05 6.30
C ASP A 29 -11.46 4.12 7.45
N GLU A 30 -10.20 4.45 7.17
CA GLU A 30 -9.18 4.69 8.19
C GLU A 30 -9.54 5.90 9.06
N LYS A 31 -10.03 6.99 8.45
CA LYS A 31 -10.53 8.17 9.18
C LYS A 31 -11.76 7.86 10.02
N LYS A 32 -12.70 7.06 9.53
CA LYS A 32 -13.87 6.59 10.29
C LYS A 32 -13.46 5.71 11.46
N LYS A 33 -12.54 4.77 11.24
CA LYS A 33 -11.99 3.91 12.29
C LYS A 33 -11.28 4.74 13.36
N TRP A 34 -10.46 5.70 12.95
CA TRP A 34 -9.81 6.64 13.86
C TRP A 34 -10.81 7.40 14.71
N ARG A 35 -11.87 7.96 14.09
CA ARG A 35 -12.96 8.63 14.81
C ARG A 35 -13.66 7.67 15.77
N ASN A 36 -14.04 6.47 15.34
CA ASN A 36 -14.72 5.50 16.19
C ASN A 36 -13.85 5.03 17.38
N THR A 37 -12.55 4.84 17.17
CA THR A 37 -11.62 4.48 18.25
C THR A 37 -11.32 5.64 19.20
N ARG A 38 -11.50 6.89 18.76
CA ARG A 38 -11.33 8.10 19.56
C ARG A 38 -12.60 8.39 20.37
N ASP A 39 -13.77 8.23 19.75
CA ASP A 39 -15.10 8.41 20.34
C ASP A 39 -15.38 7.37 21.44
N GLU A 40 -14.86 6.14 21.29
CA GLU A 40 -14.96 5.10 22.32
C GLU A 40 -14.00 5.33 23.52
N SER A 41 -13.20 6.42 23.51
CA SER A 41 -12.16 6.69 24.52
C SER A 41 -12.26 8.03 25.24
N SER A 42 -13.06 9.02 24.83
CA SER A 42 -13.21 10.25 25.62
C SER A 42 -14.40 11.11 25.16
N ASP A 43 -15.34 11.29 26.08
CA ASP A 43 -16.15 12.49 26.19
C ASP A 43 -15.22 13.69 26.48
N GLU A 44 -15.55 14.87 25.96
CA GLU A 44 -14.88 16.18 26.12
C GLU A 44 -13.48 16.33 25.48
N GLU A 45 -13.41 17.07 24.37
CA GLU A 45 -12.81 18.42 24.31
C GLU A 45 -12.89 18.93 22.85
N GLU A 46 -13.42 20.14 22.75
CA GLU A 46 -13.51 21.00 21.58
C GLU A 46 -12.10 21.55 21.32
N ASP A 47 -11.57 21.45 20.09
CA ASP A 47 -10.48 22.35 19.70
C ASP A 47 -10.52 22.68 18.21
N ASP A 48 -10.52 24.00 18.05
CA ASP A 48 -10.54 24.85 16.90
C ASP A 48 -9.23 24.73 16.10
N ASP A 49 -9.31 24.85 14.78
CA ASP A 49 -8.16 25.25 13.97
C ASP A 49 -8.71 25.84 12.66
N GLU A 50 -9.23 27.06 12.79
CA GLU A 50 -9.26 28.03 11.70
C GLU A 50 -7.82 28.47 11.40
N LYS A 51 -7.39 28.34 10.13
CA LYS A 51 -6.30 29.18 9.63
C LYS A 51 -6.52 29.63 8.19
N ASP A 52 -7.11 30.82 8.14
CA ASP A 52 -6.91 31.88 7.18
C ASP A 52 -5.46 31.99 6.67
N SER A 53 -5.31 32.25 5.37
CA SER A 53 -4.11 32.86 4.76
C SER A 53 -4.48 33.39 3.39
N GLU A 54 -4.76 34.69 3.38
CA GLU A 54 -4.89 35.51 2.18
C GLU A 54 -3.57 35.70 1.42
N GLU A 55 -3.73 36.01 0.13
CA GLU A 55 -2.99 36.96 -0.72
C GLU A 55 -1.45 36.89 -0.84
N GLY A 56 -0.97 36.89 -2.10
CA GLY A 56 0.43 37.12 -2.40
C GLY A 56 0.82 36.87 -3.86
N SER A 57 0.22 37.62 -4.79
CA SER A 57 0.72 37.73 -6.17
C SER A 57 1.97 38.62 -6.18
N GLY A 58 3.16 38.01 -6.04
CA GLY A 58 4.45 38.67 -6.14
C GLY A 58 5.12 38.35 -7.48
N SER A 59 4.91 39.22 -8.45
CA SER A 59 5.71 39.31 -9.68
C SER A 59 7.06 39.95 -9.35
N ASP A 60 8.06 39.63 -10.18
CA ASP A 60 9.38 40.27 -10.34
C ASP A 60 10.57 39.65 -9.57
N SER A 61 11.30 38.77 -10.26
CA SER A 61 12.71 38.50 -9.99
C SER A 61 13.40 38.27 -11.32
N GLU A 62 13.83 39.37 -11.92
CA GLU A 62 14.92 39.44 -12.89
C GLU A 62 16.21 38.94 -12.21
N GLU A 63 16.59 37.69 -12.45
CA GLU A 63 17.92 37.18 -12.16
C GLU A 63 18.62 36.88 -13.49
N ASP A 64 19.30 37.92 -13.97
CA ASP A 64 20.30 37.91 -15.02
C ASP A 64 21.30 36.78 -14.79
N SER A 65 21.19 35.73 -15.61
CA SER A 65 22.17 34.65 -15.68
C SER A 65 22.76 34.67 -17.09
N GLU A 66 23.83 35.46 -17.24
CA GLU A 66 24.67 35.56 -18.43
C GLU A 66 25.36 34.20 -18.70
N ASP A 67 24.62 33.24 -19.27
CA ASP A 67 25.19 32.05 -19.92
C ASP A 67 25.63 32.47 -21.32
N GLU A 68 26.87 32.94 -21.43
CA GLU A 68 27.58 33.29 -22.68
C GLU A 68 27.77 32.04 -23.58
N GLY A 69 26.66 31.50 -24.06
CA GLY A 69 26.59 30.45 -25.06
C GLY A 69 26.96 31.03 -26.42
N LYS A 70 28.15 30.65 -26.92
CA LYS A 70 28.69 31.07 -28.23
C LYS A 70 27.63 31.02 -29.34
N GLY A 71 27.33 32.19 -29.92
CA GLY A 71 26.41 32.33 -31.06
C GLY A 71 24.99 32.76 -30.62
N ALA A 72 23.98 32.46 -31.44
CA ALA A 72 22.60 32.90 -31.21
C ALA A 72 21.92 32.29 -29.96
N SER A 73 22.57 31.34 -29.28
CA SER A 73 22.04 30.70 -28.07
C SER A 73 22.05 31.58 -26.83
N SER A 74 22.97 32.56 -26.73
CA SER A 74 22.98 33.53 -25.61
C SER A 74 21.89 34.61 -25.76
N LEU A 75 21.37 34.81 -26.98
CA LEU A 75 20.34 35.81 -27.26
C LEU A 75 18.91 35.27 -27.09
N ILE A 76 18.73 33.95 -26.97
CA ILE A 76 17.41 33.32 -26.88
C ILE A 76 17.17 32.89 -25.43
N GLU A 77 16.21 33.54 -24.78
CA GLU A 77 15.75 33.19 -23.44
C GLU A 77 15.05 31.81 -23.44
N ILE A 78 15.58 30.87 -22.66
CA ILE A 78 15.04 29.51 -22.58
C ILE A 78 14.06 29.40 -21.41
N GLN A 79 12.77 29.57 -21.68
CA GLN A 79 11.68 29.42 -20.69
C GLN A 79 11.24 27.95 -20.48
N ASN A 80 12.18 27.05 -20.19
CA ASN A 80 11.84 25.66 -19.88
C ASN A 80 11.95 25.42 -18.37
N PRO A 81 10.82 25.25 -17.65
CA PRO A 81 10.82 25.07 -16.19
C PRO A 81 11.48 23.77 -15.71
N ASN A 82 11.66 22.80 -16.61
CA ASN A 82 12.38 21.55 -16.32
C ASN A 82 13.88 21.60 -16.71
N ARG A 83 14.40 22.76 -17.16
CA ARG A 83 15.81 22.89 -17.57
C ARG A 83 16.72 22.81 -16.35
N GLN A 84 17.44 21.70 -16.24
CA GLN A 84 18.46 21.54 -15.22
C GLN A 84 19.71 22.37 -15.60
N PRO A 85 20.26 23.21 -14.70
CA PRO A 85 21.49 23.94 -14.97
C PRO A 85 22.65 22.94 -15.11
N LYS A 86 23.46 23.11 -16.17
CA LYS A 86 24.65 22.28 -16.38
C LYS A 86 25.72 22.72 -15.37
N LYS A 87 25.99 21.89 -14.37
CA LYS A 87 27.10 22.12 -13.42
C LYS A 87 28.44 21.98 -14.17
N ALA A 88 29.38 22.87 -13.90
CA ALA A 88 30.73 22.81 -14.46
C ALA A 88 31.39 21.46 -14.18
N PHE A 89 32.24 20.99 -15.10
CA PHE A 89 32.88 19.67 -15.08
C PHE A 89 33.61 19.41 -13.75
N GLN A 90 33.02 18.57 -12.90
CA GLN A 90 33.67 18.04 -11.70
C GLN A 90 34.64 16.92 -12.06
N LYS A 91 35.72 16.76 -11.28
CA LYS A 91 36.72 15.72 -11.50
C LYS A 91 36.11 14.34 -11.21
N ALA A 92 36.38 13.35 -12.06
CA ALA A 92 35.81 12.00 -11.98
C ALA A 92 36.03 11.32 -10.61
N SER A 93 37.17 11.58 -9.96
CA SER A 93 37.48 11.05 -8.62
C SER A 93 36.55 11.53 -7.51
N THR A 94 35.99 12.73 -7.63
CA THR A 94 35.05 13.28 -6.65
C THR A 94 33.66 12.68 -6.85
N VAL A 95 33.27 12.41 -8.09
CA VAL A 95 32.00 11.77 -8.44
C VAL A 95 31.97 10.31 -7.96
N GLU A 96 33.07 9.57 -8.08
CA GLU A 96 33.13 8.19 -7.57
C GLU A 96 33.04 8.11 -6.03
N ALA A 97 33.59 9.08 -5.31
CA ALA A 97 33.50 9.14 -3.85
C ALA A 97 32.08 9.46 -3.36
N GLU A 98 31.36 10.39 -4.02
CA GLU A 98 29.98 10.74 -3.66
C GLU A 98 28.96 9.67 -4.07
N VAL A 99 29.23 8.88 -5.12
CA VAL A 99 28.35 7.77 -5.54
C VAL A 99 28.52 6.52 -4.66
N ALA A 100 29.70 6.33 -4.06
CA ALA A 100 29.96 5.23 -3.13
C ALA A 100 29.25 5.41 -1.77
N GLU A 101 29.02 6.66 -1.36
CA GLU A 101 28.16 6.95 -0.21
C GLU A 101 26.70 6.99 -0.66
N ALA A 102 26.04 5.82 -0.61
CA ALA A 102 24.61 5.72 -0.84
C ALA A 102 23.87 6.84 -0.09
N PRO A 103 22.93 7.55 -0.74
CA PRO A 103 22.27 8.71 -0.16
C PRO A 103 21.71 8.30 1.20
N GLN A 104 22.15 8.99 2.26
CA GLN A 104 21.71 8.70 3.60
C GLN A 104 20.22 9.05 3.68
N LEU A 105 19.38 8.03 3.50
CA LEU A 105 17.93 8.15 3.64
C LEU A 105 17.62 8.89 4.93
N SER A 106 16.73 9.88 4.83
CA SER A 106 16.28 10.66 5.97
C SER A 106 15.81 9.70 7.07
N ARG A 107 15.99 10.07 8.34
CA ARG A 107 15.54 9.26 9.49
C ARG A 107 14.10 8.78 9.29
N ARG A 108 13.25 9.67 8.77
CA ARG A 108 11.84 9.38 8.44
C ARG A 108 11.68 8.31 7.37
N GLU A 109 12.50 8.32 6.34
CA GLU A 109 12.46 7.34 5.24
C GLU A 109 12.97 5.98 5.70
N ARG A 110 14.00 5.95 6.56
CA ARG A 110 14.51 4.69 7.15
C ARG A 110 13.44 4.00 7.99
N GLU A 111 12.78 4.74 8.88
CA GLU A 111 11.70 4.19 9.71
C GLU A 111 10.50 3.73 8.86
N GLN A 112 10.16 4.44 7.78
CA GLN A 112 9.10 4.02 6.86
C GLN A 112 9.45 2.73 6.12
N LEU A 113 10.67 2.59 5.59
CA LEU A 113 11.13 1.36 4.94
C LEU A 113 11.22 0.19 5.91
N GLU A 114 11.67 0.43 7.14
CA GLU A 114 11.69 -0.60 8.18
C GLU A 114 10.28 -1.06 8.53
N LYS A 115 9.32 -0.14 8.68
CA LYS A 115 7.90 -0.47 8.90
C LYS A 115 7.33 -1.30 7.75
N GLN A 116 7.62 -0.94 6.51
CA GLN A 116 7.20 -1.71 5.33
C GLN A 116 7.83 -3.11 5.33
N ARG A 117 9.14 -3.21 5.62
CA ARG A 117 9.85 -4.50 5.72
C ARG A 117 9.31 -5.37 6.84
N ALA A 118 9.00 -4.81 8.00
CA ALA A 118 8.42 -5.52 9.13
C ALA A 118 7.02 -6.06 8.81
N GLN A 119 6.19 -5.26 8.15
CA GLN A 119 4.87 -5.70 7.67
C GLN A 119 4.99 -6.83 6.64
N ALA A 120 5.88 -6.69 5.66
CA ALA A 120 6.14 -7.74 4.67
C ALA A 120 6.66 -9.02 5.32
N ALA A 121 7.57 -8.91 6.30
CA ALA A 121 8.09 -10.05 7.05
C ALA A 121 6.99 -10.75 7.86
N TYR A 122 6.11 -9.98 8.51
CA TYR A 122 4.95 -10.54 9.22
C TYR A 122 3.99 -11.27 8.26
N GLN A 123 3.65 -10.65 7.13
CA GLN A 123 2.78 -11.27 6.12
C GLN A 123 3.41 -12.55 5.55
N LYS A 124 4.71 -12.53 5.27
CA LYS A 124 5.47 -13.71 4.82
C LYS A 124 5.44 -14.82 5.88
N ALA A 125 5.73 -14.49 7.14
CA ALA A 125 5.68 -15.46 8.23
C ALA A 125 4.26 -16.01 8.46
N HIS A 126 3.22 -15.20 8.25
CA HIS A 126 1.83 -15.62 8.34
C HIS A 126 1.48 -16.58 7.19
N ALA A 127 1.87 -16.25 5.97
CA ALA A 127 1.68 -17.12 4.80
C ALA A 127 2.43 -18.45 4.95
N GLU A 128 3.63 -18.43 5.53
CA GLU A 128 4.40 -19.65 5.86
C GLU A 128 3.81 -20.45 7.03
N GLY A 129 2.78 -19.94 7.72
CA GLY A 129 2.18 -20.63 8.87
C GLY A 129 3.01 -20.53 10.15
N LYS A 130 3.94 -19.58 10.26
CA LYS A 130 4.83 -19.42 11.42
C LYS A 130 4.22 -18.56 12.53
N THR A 131 3.30 -17.66 12.22
CA THR A 131 2.57 -16.86 13.22
C THR A 131 1.66 -17.74 14.08
N ALA A 132 1.42 -17.35 15.33
CA ALA A 132 0.58 -18.14 16.24
C ALA A 132 -0.85 -18.35 15.68
N GLN A 133 -1.40 -17.32 15.02
CA GLN A 133 -2.70 -17.38 14.35
C GLN A 133 -2.71 -18.41 13.22
N ALA A 134 -1.74 -18.34 12.29
CA ALA A 134 -1.69 -19.26 11.18
C ALA A 134 -1.43 -20.71 11.64
N LYS A 135 -0.61 -20.90 12.68
CA LYS A 135 -0.44 -22.23 13.31
C LYS A 135 -1.74 -22.78 13.87
N ALA A 136 -2.54 -21.96 14.56
CA ALA A 136 -3.82 -22.38 15.11
C ALA A 136 -4.81 -22.76 13.98
N ASP A 137 -4.85 -21.99 12.90
CA ASP A 137 -5.70 -22.29 11.75
C ASP A 137 -5.27 -23.57 11.02
N LEU A 138 -3.95 -23.79 10.84
CA LEU A 138 -3.44 -25.05 10.31
C LEU A 138 -3.77 -26.24 11.23
N ALA A 139 -3.68 -26.07 12.55
CA ALA A 139 -4.05 -27.11 13.51
C ALA A 139 -5.56 -27.44 13.44
N ARG A 140 -6.43 -26.43 13.33
CA ARG A 140 -7.87 -26.63 13.11
C ARG A 140 -8.14 -27.41 11.82
N LEU A 141 -7.46 -27.03 10.72
CA LEU A 141 -7.59 -27.74 9.44
C LEU A 141 -7.07 -29.18 9.53
N ALA A 142 -6.01 -29.44 10.30
CA ALA A 142 -5.48 -30.79 10.51
C ALA A 142 -6.49 -31.69 11.23
N ILE A 143 -7.17 -31.20 12.27
CA ILE A 143 -8.23 -31.94 12.97
C ILE A 143 -9.37 -32.31 12.02
N ILE A 144 -9.80 -31.37 11.17
CA ILE A 144 -10.85 -31.63 10.17
C ILE A 144 -10.40 -32.69 9.16
N LYS A 145 -9.14 -32.62 8.70
CA LYS A 145 -8.57 -33.62 7.78
C LYS A 145 -8.52 -35.01 8.43
N GLN A 146 -8.12 -35.11 9.70
CA GLN A 146 -8.12 -36.37 10.46
C GLN A 146 -9.53 -36.96 10.54
N HIS A 147 -10.51 -36.18 10.98
CA HIS A 147 -11.89 -36.65 11.08
C HIS A 147 -12.47 -37.09 9.73
N ARG A 148 -12.11 -36.39 8.63
CA ARG A 148 -12.50 -36.80 7.28
C ARG A 148 -11.85 -38.12 6.85
N ALA A 149 -10.56 -38.29 7.13
CA ALA A 149 -9.84 -39.52 6.82
C ALA A 149 -10.38 -40.71 7.63
N GLU A 150 -10.63 -40.53 8.92
CA GLU A 150 -11.24 -41.54 9.79
C GLU A 150 -12.65 -41.92 9.31
N ALA A 151 -13.48 -40.94 8.96
CA ALA A 151 -14.82 -41.21 8.42
C ALA A 151 -14.76 -41.94 7.06
N ALA A 152 -13.79 -41.62 6.20
CA ALA A 152 -13.57 -42.34 4.94
C ALA A 152 -13.12 -43.78 5.20
N ALA A 153 -12.13 -43.98 6.07
CA ALA A 153 -11.64 -45.30 6.45
C ALA A 153 -12.74 -46.15 7.09
N ARG A 154 -13.57 -45.57 7.97
CA ARG A 154 -14.74 -46.24 8.56
C ARG A 154 -15.73 -46.68 7.49
N ARG A 155 -16.08 -45.80 6.54
CA ARG A 155 -16.97 -46.16 5.41
C ARG A 155 -16.38 -47.26 4.53
N GLU A 156 -15.07 -47.27 4.28
CA GLU A 156 -14.42 -48.33 3.50
C GLU A 156 -14.40 -49.67 4.24
N ALA A 157 -14.15 -49.66 5.56
CA ALA A 157 -14.22 -50.86 6.38
C ALA A 157 -15.64 -51.44 6.41
N GLU A 158 -16.66 -50.61 6.62
CA GLU A 158 -18.08 -51.00 6.60
C GLU A 158 -18.50 -51.55 5.22
N LYS A 159 -18.00 -50.97 4.12
CA LYS A 159 -18.24 -51.50 2.77
C LYS A 159 -17.59 -52.86 2.55
N LYS A 160 -16.36 -53.08 3.04
CA LYS A 160 -15.65 -54.36 2.91
C LYS A 160 -16.30 -55.47 3.75
N THR A 161 -16.84 -55.15 4.92
CA THR A 161 -17.55 -56.12 5.77
C THR A 161 -19.00 -56.38 5.32
N ALA A 162 -19.62 -55.44 4.60
CA ALA A 162 -20.95 -55.62 4.01
C ALA A 162 -20.92 -56.31 2.62
N ALA A 163 -19.76 -56.41 1.98
CA ALA A 163 -19.59 -57.05 0.66
C ALA A 163 -19.42 -58.60 0.62
N PRO A 164 -19.17 -59.37 1.70
CA PRO A 164 -19.13 -60.82 1.62
C PRO A 164 -20.56 -61.38 1.72
N GLY A 165 -21.32 -61.33 0.63
CA GLY A 165 -22.72 -61.77 0.67
C GLY A 165 -23.51 -61.77 -0.64
N LYS A 166 -22.87 -61.70 -1.81
CA LYS A 166 -23.53 -62.03 -3.08
C LYS A 166 -22.93 -63.31 -3.64
N LYS A 167 -23.65 -64.41 -3.38
CA LYS A 167 -23.58 -65.67 -4.12
C LYS A 167 -24.03 -65.44 -5.56
#